data_AF-A0A813NFU5-F1
#
_entry.id   AF-A0A813NFU5-F1
#
_cell.length_a   1.000
_cell.length_b   1.000
_cell.length_c   1.000
_cell.angle_alpha   90.00
_cell.angle_beta   90.00
_cell.angle_gamma   90.00
#
_symmetry.space_group_name_H-M   'P 1'
#
loop_
_entity.id
_entity.type
_entity.pdbx_description
1 polymer ?
#
loop_
_entity_poly.entity_id
_entity_poly.type
_entity_poly.pdbx_seq_one_letter_code
_entity_poly.pdbx_strand_id
1 'polypeptide(L)'
;MIFKTKCIKEYGFSKILETLIRDLQILEQDGIEISTQNNSMIVKGTICYIVSDNLAANGIAGLVKSFSSRVSGFCRFCTAHNDDIQHKFNEDELISRIESSSTIGIKTNCCLNDLQYFNILNGQPPDIMHDFLEGVLCLNLGLLMDSIRRFVSVDELKSQLENFKYGRHDGKNKVPFDVFTDRSINKTNGFKLSATHIWVLIRVFPILFVEI
;
A
#
# COMPACT_ATOMS: atom_id res chain seq x y z
N MET A 1 -15.50 -2.86 -4.55
CA MET A 1 -15.45 -3.92 -3.52
C MET A 1 -16.18 -5.14 -4.08
N ILE A 2 -15.46 -6.23 -4.36
CA ILE A 2 -16.02 -7.43 -5.02
C ILE A 2 -16.87 -8.27 -4.04
N PHE A 3 -16.55 -8.25 -2.75
CA PHE A 3 -17.32 -8.91 -1.69
C PHE A 3 -17.17 -8.19 -0.35
N LYS A 4 -18.16 -8.33 0.54
CA LYS A 4 -18.17 -7.68 1.86
C LYS A 4 -17.39 -8.51 2.89
N THR A 5 -16.79 -7.84 3.88
CA THR A 5 -16.07 -8.49 5.00
C THR A 5 -16.93 -9.52 5.75
N LYS A 6 -18.26 -9.32 5.80
CA LYS A 6 -19.19 -10.29 6.40
C LYS A 6 -19.14 -11.65 5.69
N CYS A 7 -19.11 -11.64 4.36
CA CYS A 7 -19.01 -12.86 3.56
C CYS A 7 -17.71 -13.59 3.85
N ILE A 8 -16.59 -12.87 3.99
CA ILE A 8 -15.28 -13.47 4.33
C ILE A 8 -15.34 -14.20 5.67
N LYS A 9 -16.02 -13.63 6.67
CA LYS A 9 -16.18 -14.26 7.98
C LYS A 9 -17.06 -15.51 7.94
N GLU A 10 -18.07 -15.51 7.07
CA GLU A 10 -19.07 -16.58 6.97
C GLU A 10 -18.57 -17.76 6.12
N TYR A 11 -17.93 -17.48 4.98
CA TYR A 11 -17.58 -18.49 3.97
C TYR A 11 -16.07 -18.71 3.82
N GLY A 12 -15.23 -17.78 4.29
CA GLY A 12 -13.78 -17.81 4.06
C GLY A 12 -13.38 -17.42 2.62
N PHE A 13 -12.09 -17.19 2.41
CA PHE A 13 -11.58 -16.80 1.08
C PHE A 13 -11.71 -17.92 0.06
N SER A 14 -11.42 -19.17 0.42
CA SER A 14 -11.44 -20.30 -0.51
C SER A 14 -12.80 -20.45 -1.18
N LYS A 15 -13.91 -20.31 -0.44
CA LYS A 15 -15.26 -20.42 -1.03
C LYS A 15 -15.65 -19.22 -1.86
N ILE A 16 -15.25 -18.02 -1.46
CA ILE A 16 -15.56 -16.77 -2.17
C ILE A 16 -14.81 -16.69 -3.50
N LEU A 17 -13.55 -17.15 -3.51
CA LEU A 17 -12.66 -17.06 -4.67
C LEU A 17 -12.69 -18.32 -5.54
N GLU A 18 -13.45 -19.35 -5.18
CA GLU A 18 -13.50 -20.64 -5.87
C GLU A 18 -13.70 -20.50 -7.39
N THR A 19 -14.73 -19.74 -7.79
CA THR A 19 -15.02 -19.51 -9.22
C THR A 19 -13.89 -18.77 -9.92
N LEU A 20 -13.34 -17.73 -9.28
CA LEU A 20 -12.24 -16.95 -9.85
C LEU A 20 -10.98 -17.80 -10.03
N ILE A 21 -10.64 -18.63 -9.05
CA ILE A 21 -9.48 -19.53 -9.11
C ILE A 21 -9.65 -20.52 -10.25
N ARG A 22 -10.84 -21.12 -10.40
CA ARG A 22 -11.13 -22.02 -11.51
C ARG A 22 -10.98 -21.35 -12.87
N ASP A 23 -11.51 -20.13 -13.03
CA ASP A 23 -11.40 -19.38 -14.28
C ASP A 23 -9.94 -19.02 -14.58
N LEU A 24 -9.16 -18.65 -13.57
CA LEU A 24 -7.73 -18.39 -13.71
C LEU A 24 -6.95 -19.65 -14.09
N GLN A 25 -7.27 -20.81 -13.51
CA GLN A 25 -6.64 -22.08 -13.89
C GLN A 25 -6.91 -22.43 -15.36
N ILE A 26 -8.12 -22.16 -15.87
CA ILE A 26 -8.44 -22.31 -17.30
C ILE A 26 -7.62 -21.33 -18.15
N LEU A 27 -7.51 -20.07 -17.72
CA LEU A 27 -6.70 -19.06 -18.42
C LEU A 27 -5.19 -19.42 -18.44
N GLU A 28 -4.69 -20.05 -17.39
CA GLU A 28 -3.30 -20.52 -17.28
C GLU A 28 -3.02 -21.74 -18.17
N GLN A 29 -3.96 -22.69 -18.22
CA GLN A 29 -3.78 -23.99 -18.89
C GLN A 29 -4.22 -23.95 -20.35
N ASP A 30 -5.44 -23.51 -20.61
CA ASP A 30 -6.07 -23.53 -21.93
C ASP A 30 -5.92 -22.18 -22.64
N GLY A 31 -6.04 -21.08 -21.89
CA GLY A 31 -6.07 -19.73 -22.42
C GLY A 31 -7.41 -19.36 -23.05
N ILE A 32 -7.44 -18.23 -23.75
CA ILE A 32 -8.61 -17.72 -24.47
C ILE A 32 -8.22 -17.53 -25.94
N GLU A 33 -9.03 -18.07 -26.84
CA GLU A 33 -8.88 -17.82 -28.27
C GLU A 33 -9.33 -16.40 -28.62
N ILE A 34 -8.43 -15.63 -29.22
CA ILE A 34 -8.69 -14.28 -29.73
C ILE A 34 -8.58 -14.33 -31.25
N SER A 35 -9.74 -14.25 -31.91
CA SER A 35 -9.83 -14.16 -33.37
C SER A 35 -9.90 -12.70 -33.81
N THR A 36 -8.99 -12.31 -34.70
CA THR A 36 -9.00 -11.06 -35.45
C THR A 36 -9.29 -11.34 -36.92
N GLN A 37 -9.60 -10.31 -37.71
CA GLN A 37 -9.92 -10.48 -39.14
C GLN A 37 -8.84 -11.25 -39.94
N ASN A 38 -7.59 -11.19 -39.49
CA ASN A 38 -6.46 -11.76 -40.22
C ASN A 38 -5.81 -12.98 -39.53
N ASN A 39 -6.08 -13.25 -38.25
CA ASN A 39 -5.42 -14.30 -37.47
C ASN A 39 -6.25 -14.72 -36.25
N SER A 40 -6.15 -15.99 -35.85
CA SER A 40 -6.57 -16.47 -34.52
C SER A 40 -5.34 -16.82 -33.68
N MET A 41 -5.35 -16.43 -32.40
CA MET A 41 -4.29 -16.78 -31.45
C MET A 41 -4.87 -17.16 -30.10
N ILE A 42 -4.21 -18.08 -29.39
CA ILE A 42 -4.54 -18.41 -28.01
C ILE A 42 -3.69 -17.52 -27.09
N VAL A 43 -4.36 -16.78 -26.20
CA VAL A 43 -3.71 -15.96 -25.18
C VAL A 43 -3.92 -16.62 -23.83
N LYS A 44 -2.81 -16.96 -23.16
CA LYS A 44 -2.78 -17.45 -21.78
C LYS A 44 -2.41 -16.32 -20.83
N GLY A 45 -2.79 -16.46 -19.57
CA GLY A 45 -2.50 -15.46 -18.57
C GLY A 45 -2.69 -15.97 -17.15
N THR A 46 -2.19 -15.19 -16.20
CA THR A 46 -2.38 -15.41 -14.76
C THR A 46 -2.47 -14.05 -14.05
N ILE A 47 -2.67 -14.08 -12.74
CA ILE A 47 -2.53 -12.90 -11.89
C ILE A 47 -1.05 -12.58 -11.64
N CYS A 48 -0.67 -11.32 -11.79
CA CYS A 48 0.68 -10.86 -11.43
C CYS A 48 0.75 -10.46 -9.95
N TYR A 49 -0.20 -9.65 -9.49
CA TYR A 49 -0.22 -9.09 -8.14
C TYR A 49 -1.64 -8.94 -7.61
N ILE A 50 -1.75 -8.96 -6.28
CA ILE A 50 -2.93 -8.61 -5.51
C ILE A 50 -2.61 -7.33 -4.76
N VAL A 51 -3.27 -6.25 -5.15
CA VAL A 51 -3.13 -4.95 -4.49
C VAL A 51 -4.23 -4.84 -3.43
N SER A 52 -3.83 -4.56 -2.20
CA SER A 52 -4.74 -4.45 -1.07
C SER A 52 -4.08 -3.72 0.09
N ASP A 53 -4.88 -3.08 0.94
CA ASP A 53 -4.40 -2.58 2.23
C ASP A 53 -3.79 -3.72 3.08
N ASN A 54 -3.01 -3.36 4.11
CA ASN A 54 -2.32 -4.34 4.95
C ASN A 54 -3.25 -5.38 5.60
N LEU A 55 -4.46 -4.97 5.99
CA LEU A 55 -5.41 -5.85 6.67
C LEU A 55 -5.98 -6.91 5.71
N ALA A 56 -6.32 -6.48 4.49
CA ALA A 56 -6.80 -7.36 3.44
C ALA A 56 -5.67 -8.23 2.88
N ALA A 57 -4.46 -7.70 2.70
CA ALA A 57 -3.28 -8.44 2.24
C ALA A 57 -2.96 -9.61 3.17
N ASN A 58 -2.82 -9.34 4.47
CA ASN A 58 -2.59 -10.40 5.46
C ASN A 58 -3.78 -11.35 5.54
N GLY A 59 -5.01 -10.85 5.40
CA GLY A 59 -6.20 -11.67 5.42
C GLY A 59 -6.24 -12.72 4.32
N ILE A 60 -6.01 -12.34 3.07
CA ILE A 60 -6.03 -13.27 1.93
C ILE A 60 -4.81 -14.21 1.94
N ALA A 61 -3.68 -13.74 2.45
CA ALA A 61 -2.50 -14.57 2.68
C ALA A 61 -2.63 -15.56 3.85
N GLY A 62 -3.74 -15.48 4.60
CA GLY A 62 -3.96 -16.32 5.77
C GLY A 62 -3.02 -15.98 6.93
N LEU A 63 -2.44 -14.78 6.96
CA LEU A 63 -1.61 -14.28 8.05
C LEU A 63 -2.45 -13.63 9.15
N VAL A 64 -1.83 -13.39 10.32
CA VAL A 64 -2.42 -12.59 11.38
C VAL A 64 -2.77 -11.20 10.88
N LYS A 65 -3.97 -10.74 11.25
CA LYS A 65 -4.55 -9.44 10.87
C LYS A 65 -4.39 -8.37 11.95
N SER A 66 -3.51 -8.60 12.92
CA SER A 66 -3.24 -7.67 14.01
C SER A 66 -1.79 -7.22 13.92
N PHE A 67 -1.60 -5.90 13.98
CA PHE A 67 -0.31 -5.22 13.88
C PHE A 67 0.11 -4.59 15.21
N SER A 68 -0.48 -5.05 16.32
CA SER A 68 -0.07 -4.59 17.65
C SER A 68 1.29 -5.16 18.04
N SER A 69 2.03 -4.44 18.88
CA SER A 69 3.34 -4.86 19.42
C SER A 69 3.35 -6.20 20.17
N ARG A 70 2.17 -6.74 20.51
CA ARG A 70 2.02 -8.05 21.18
C ARG A 70 1.88 -9.22 20.21
N VAL A 71 1.79 -8.96 18.91
CA VAL A 71 1.60 -9.99 17.88
C VAL A 71 2.89 -10.15 17.10
N SER A 72 3.33 -11.39 16.92
CA SER A 72 4.48 -11.73 16.07
C SER A 72 4.00 -12.28 14.73
N GLY A 73 4.86 -12.19 13.70
CA GLY A 73 4.55 -12.68 12.36
C GLY A 73 3.50 -11.85 11.62
N PHE A 74 3.37 -10.55 11.95
CA PHE A 74 2.47 -9.62 11.27
C PHE A 74 3.00 -9.16 9.91
N CYS A 75 4.32 -9.16 9.70
CA CYS A 75 4.90 -8.79 8.42
C CYS A 75 4.64 -9.89 7.39
N ARG A 76 4.22 -9.52 6.17
CA ARG A 76 4.01 -10.45 5.05
C ARG A 76 5.27 -10.71 4.22
N PHE A 77 6.29 -9.89 4.38
CA PHE A 77 7.52 -9.97 3.60
C PHE A 77 8.63 -10.75 4.32
N CYS A 78 8.75 -10.57 5.64
CA CYS A 78 9.81 -11.17 6.44
C CYS A 78 9.27 -11.78 7.74
N THR A 79 10.15 -12.48 8.47
CA THR A 79 9.83 -13.13 9.75
C THR A 79 10.19 -12.28 10.98
N ALA A 80 10.40 -10.98 10.80
CA ALA A 80 10.81 -10.06 11.86
C ALA A 80 9.82 -10.00 13.04
N HIS A 81 10.36 -9.86 14.24
CA HIS A 81 9.61 -9.53 15.45
C HIS A 81 9.47 -8.01 15.64
N ASN A 82 8.67 -7.59 16.63
CA ASN A 82 8.47 -6.17 16.91
C ASN A 82 9.77 -5.44 17.26
N ASP A 83 10.69 -6.10 17.97
CA ASP A 83 11.96 -5.50 18.35
C ASP A 83 12.90 -5.37 17.13
N ASP A 84 12.88 -6.35 16.22
CA ASP A 84 13.65 -6.30 14.98
C ASP A 84 13.30 -5.05 14.17
N ILE A 85 12.02 -4.75 13.98
CA ILE A 85 11.58 -3.61 13.16
C ILE A 85 11.83 -2.25 13.82
N GLN A 86 12.24 -2.20 15.09
CA GLN A 86 12.69 -0.95 15.73
C GLN A 86 14.18 -0.65 15.47
N HIS A 87 14.94 -1.65 15.02
CA HIS A 87 16.40 -1.57 14.99
C HIS A 87 17.03 -1.98 13.65
N LYS A 88 16.33 -2.75 12.83
CA LYS A 88 16.78 -3.23 11.52
C LYS A 88 16.06 -2.46 10.44
N PHE A 89 16.83 -1.75 9.62
CA PHE A 89 16.29 -0.87 8.58
C PHE A 89 16.70 -1.27 7.18
N ASN A 90 17.69 -2.17 7.05
CA ASN A 90 18.02 -2.79 5.78
C ASN A 90 17.31 -4.14 5.64
N GLU A 91 16.78 -4.42 4.45
CA GLU A 91 16.12 -5.68 4.11
C GLU A 91 17.06 -6.87 4.30
N ASP A 92 18.36 -6.70 4.02
CA ASP A 92 19.38 -7.75 4.19
C ASP A 92 19.55 -8.23 5.65
N GLU A 93 19.10 -7.43 6.62
CA GLU A 93 19.12 -7.79 8.05
C GLU A 93 17.91 -8.65 8.46
N LEU A 94 16.94 -8.82 7.56
CA LEU A 94 15.67 -9.48 7.78
C LEU A 94 15.60 -10.79 6.98
N ILE A 95 15.06 -11.83 7.61
CA ILE A 95 14.87 -13.11 6.94
C ILE A 95 13.57 -13.04 6.14
N SER A 96 13.68 -13.12 4.81
CA SER A 96 12.54 -13.19 3.90
C SER A 96 11.67 -14.41 4.18
N ARG A 97 10.35 -14.26 4.09
CA ARG A 97 9.41 -15.40 4.21
C ARG A 97 9.54 -16.41 3.09
N ILE A 98 10.02 -15.97 1.93
CA ILE A 98 10.21 -16.83 0.76
C ILE A 98 11.32 -17.85 1.03
N GLU A 99 12.36 -17.40 1.73
CA GLU A 99 13.55 -18.20 2.04
C GLU A 99 13.42 -18.94 3.38
N SER A 100 12.36 -18.65 4.13
CA SER A 100 12.12 -19.21 5.46
C SER A 100 11.11 -20.35 5.43
N SER A 101 11.35 -21.39 6.23
CA SER A 101 10.36 -22.41 6.57
C SER A 101 9.45 -22.01 7.74
N SER A 102 9.55 -20.77 8.22
CA SER A 102 8.81 -20.29 9.38
C SER A 102 7.32 -20.17 9.10
N THR A 103 6.51 -20.74 10.00
CA THR A 103 5.05 -20.65 9.97
C THR A 103 4.52 -19.52 10.86
N ILE A 104 5.39 -18.63 11.34
CA ILE A 104 5.01 -17.59 12.29
C ILE A 104 3.95 -16.65 11.70
N GLY A 105 2.87 -16.46 12.45
CA GLY A 105 1.75 -15.61 12.05
C GLY A 105 0.84 -16.23 10.99
N ILE A 106 1.13 -17.41 10.44
CA ILE A 106 0.23 -18.11 9.51
C ILE A 106 -0.94 -18.71 10.31
N LYS A 107 -2.16 -18.47 9.84
CA LYS A 107 -3.43 -18.96 10.39
C LYS A 107 -4.12 -19.93 9.46
N THR A 108 -4.05 -19.70 8.16
CA THR A 108 -4.64 -20.56 7.12
C THR A 108 -3.78 -20.57 5.88
N ASN A 109 -3.93 -21.59 5.03
CA ASN A 109 -3.33 -21.57 3.70
C ASN A 109 -4.05 -20.55 2.79
N CYS A 110 -3.32 -19.99 1.83
CA CYS A 110 -3.88 -19.11 0.81
C CYS A 110 -4.36 -19.95 -0.38
N CYS A 111 -5.65 -19.87 -0.71
CA CYS A 111 -6.24 -20.55 -1.88
C CYS A 111 -5.67 -20.10 -3.23
N LEU A 112 -5.05 -18.92 -3.32
CA LEU A 112 -4.43 -18.46 -4.57
C LEU A 112 -3.08 -19.13 -4.86
N ASN A 113 -2.51 -19.84 -3.89
CA ASN A 113 -1.33 -20.67 -4.15
C ASN A 113 -1.66 -21.94 -4.95
N ASP A 114 -2.93 -22.21 -5.23
CA ASP A 114 -3.38 -23.31 -6.12
C ASP A 114 -3.21 -22.96 -7.61
N LEU A 115 -2.81 -21.72 -7.93
CA LEU A 115 -2.48 -21.26 -9.28
C LEU A 115 -1.06 -21.67 -9.66
N GLN A 116 -0.84 -21.95 -10.95
CA GLN A 116 0.45 -22.47 -11.42
C GLN A 116 1.54 -21.41 -11.41
N TYR A 117 1.20 -20.16 -11.74
CA TYR A 117 2.18 -19.10 -11.98
C TYR A 117 2.12 -17.97 -10.94
N PHE A 118 1.42 -18.18 -9.83
CA PHE A 118 1.27 -17.20 -8.77
C PHE A 118 1.63 -17.78 -7.40
N ASN A 119 2.29 -16.98 -6.57
CA ASN A 119 2.53 -17.29 -5.16
C ASN A 119 2.26 -16.06 -4.30
N ILE A 120 1.50 -16.27 -3.22
CA ILE A 120 1.07 -15.18 -2.35
C ILE A 120 2.22 -14.40 -1.69
N LEU A 121 3.36 -15.05 -1.44
CA LEU A 121 4.52 -14.41 -0.81
C LEU A 121 5.20 -13.38 -1.73
N ASN A 122 5.07 -13.55 -3.05
CA ASN A 122 5.67 -12.67 -4.07
C ASN A 122 4.62 -11.79 -4.77
N GLY A 123 3.35 -12.14 -4.60
CA GLY A 123 2.23 -11.56 -5.32
C GLY A 123 1.55 -10.40 -4.60
N GLN A 124 2.14 -9.82 -3.55
CA GLN A 124 1.52 -8.77 -2.74
C GLN A 124 2.42 -7.56 -2.54
N PRO A 125 2.46 -6.63 -3.51
CA PRO A 125 3.24 -5.42 -3.38
C PRO A 125 2.77 -4.55 -2.19
N PRO A 126 3.61 -3.64 -1.68
CA PRO A 126 3.21 -2.58 -0.76
C PRO A 126 2.05 -1.74 -1.31
N ASP A 127 1.18 -1.26 -0.43
CA ASP A 127 0.11 -0.33 -0.80
C ASP A 127 0.69 1.09 -0.83
N ILE A 128 0.95 1.60 -2.04
CA ILE A 128 1.53 2.94 -2.20
C ILE A 128 0.70 4.04 -1.52
N MET A 129 -0.61 3.88 -1.38
CA MET A 129 -1.45 4.87 -0.71
C MET A 129 -1.23 4.83 0.80
N HIS A 130 -1.44 3.67 1.42
CA HIS A 130 -1.40 3.57 2.88
C HIS A 130 0.03 3.48 3.44
N ASP A 131 0.91 2.71 2.80
CA ASP A 131 2.26 2.47 3.29
C ASP A 131 3.17 3.67 2.98
N PHE A 132 3.10 4.18 1.75
CA PHE A 132 4.00 5.25 1.30
C PHE A 132 3.42 6.65 1.48
N LEU A 133 2.26 6.97 0.87
CA LEU A 133 1.72 8.33 0.87
C LEU A 133 1.19 8.74 2.26
N GLU A 134 0.35 7.91 2.88
CA GLU A 134 -0.24 8.19 4.19
C GLU A 134 0.67 7.80 5.36
N GLY A 135 1.63 6.90 5.12
CA GLY A 135 2.62 6.46 6.08
C GLY A 135 3.93 7.24 5.97
N VAL A 136 4.88 6.69 5.21
CA VAL A 136 6.27 7.17 5.14
C VAL A 136 6.37 8.65 4.78
N LEU A 137 5.66 9.12 3.76
CA LEU A 137 5.76 10.50 3.29
C LEU A 137 5.14 11.49 4.29
N CYS A 138 3.98 11.18 4.86
CA CYS A 138 3.39 11.99 5.92
C CYS A 138 4.38 12.25 7.06
N LEU A 139 5.02 11.18 7.55
CA LEU A 139 6.00 11.27 8.63
C LEU A 139 7.23 12.10 8.23
N ASN A 140 7.85 11.78 7.10
CA ASN A 140 9.06 12.46 6.63
C ASN A 140 8.83 13.95 6.35
N LEU A 141 7.72 14.31 5.71
CA LEU A 141 7.36 15.70 5.50
C LEU A 141 7.15 16.41 6.84
N GLY A 142 6.50 15.75 7.82
CA GLY A 142 6.32 16.32 9.16
C GLY A 142 7.64 16.65 9.85
N LEU A 143 8.62 15.73 9.78
CA LEU A 143 9.97 15.95 10.31
C LEU A 143 10.73 17.04 9.54
N LEU A 144 10.56 17.10 8.23
CA LEU A 144 11.14 18.14 7.40
C LEU A 144 10.62 19.54 7.79
N MET A 145 9.35 19.66 8.16
CA MET A 145 8.76 20.93 8.61
C MET A 145 9.44 21.49 9.85
N ASP A 146 9.90 20.66 10.79
CA ASP A 146 10.65 21.12 11.98
C ASP A 146 11.98 21.79 11.61
N SER A 147 12.56 21.42 10.47
CA SER A 147 13.77 22.04 9.94
C SER A 147 13.44 23.31 9.15
N ILE A 148 12.41 23.28 8.30
CA ILE A 148 12.04 24.39 7.42
C ILE A 148 11.49 25.59 8.19
N ARG A 149 10.77 25.37 9.30
CA ARG A 149 10.23 26.45 10.16
C ARG A 149 11.28 27.38 10.74
N ARG A 150 12.57 27.04 10.64
CA ARG A 150 13.70 27.90 11.01
C ARG A 150 14.02 28.96 9.96
N PHE A 151 13.57 28.77 8.72
CA PHE A 151 13.89 29.61 7.58
C PHE A 151 12.66 30.33 7.03
N VAL A 152 11.47 29.73 7.17
CA VAL A 152 10.20 30.25 6.64
C VAL A 152 9.11 30.17 7.70
N SER A 153 8.32 31.23 7.85
CA SER A 153 7.19 31.23 8.76
C SER A 153 6.03 30.37 8.22
N VAL A 154 5.22 29.84 9.14
CA VAL A 154 4.01 29.08 8.77
C VAL A 154 3.02 29.95 7.99
N ASP A 155 2.96 31.26 8.25
CA ASP A 155 2.04 32.16 7.57
C ASP A 155 2.50 32.51 6.15
N GLU A 156 3.80 32.60 5.89
CA GLU A 156 4.33 32.68 4.52
C GLU A 156 3.98 31.42 3.72
N LEU A 157 4.17 30.23 4.27
CA LEU A 157 3.82 28.97 3.59
C LEU A 157 2.32 28.84 3.31
N LYS A 158 1.46 29.24 4.27
CA LYS A 158 0.01 29.30 4.05
C LYS A 158 -0.33 30.25 2.90
N SER A 159 0.26 31.44 2.90
CA SER A 159 0.01 32.45 1.86
C SER A 159 0.43 31.94 0.48
N GLN A 160 1.59 31.29 0.38
CA GLN A 160 2.06 30.67 -0.85
C GLN A 160 1.10 29.56 -1.32
N LEU A 161 0.65 28.70 -0.41
CA LEU A 161 -0.25 27.59 -0.75
C LEU A 161 -1.66 28.05 -1.13
N GLU A 162 -2.17 29.10 -0.49
CA GLU A 162 -3.46 29.73 -0.79
C GLU A 162 -3.47 30.37 -2.18
N ASN A 163 -2.36 31.02 -2.56
CA ASN A 163 -2.20 31.66 -3.86
C ASN A 163 -1.76 30.68 -4.98
N PHE A 164 -1.40 29.45 -4.63
CA PHE A 164 -0.92 28.47 -5.58
C PHE A 164 -1.98 28.11 -6.63
N LYS A 165 -1.61 28.24 -7.92
CA LYS A 165 -2.49 27.96 -9.05
C LYS A 165 -2.45 26.48 -9.40
N TYR A 166 -3.35 25.70 -8.79
CA TYR A 166 -3.49 24.27 -9.08
C TYR A 166 -3.94 24.02 -10.52
N GLY A 167 -3.29 23.07 -11.18
CA GLY A 167 -3.68 22.60 -12.51
C GLY A 167 -5.02 21.83 -12.49
N ARG A 168 -5.58 21.58 -13.69
CA ARG A 168 -6.88 20.90 -13.87
C ARG A 168 -6.97 19.56 -13.13
N HIS A 169 -5.89 18.79 -13.10
CA HIS A 169 -5.85 17.46 -12.47
C HIS A 169 -5.84 17.52 -10.93
N ASP A 170 -5.38 18.63 -10.34
CA ASP A 170 -5.25 18.78 -8.89
C ASP A 170 -6.40 19.58 -8.27
N GLY A 171 -7.27 20.18 -9.09
CA GLY A 171 -8.34 21.07 -8.64
C GLY A 171 -9.36 20.46 -7.66
N LYS A 172 -9.51 19.12 -7.65
CA LYS A 172 -10.38 18.40 -6.70
C LYS A 172 -9.68 17.97 -5.41
N ASN A 173 -8.35 18.00 -5.38
CA ASN A 173 -7.52 17.55 -4.26
C ASN A 173 -6.58 18.66 -3.80
N LYS A 174 -7.05 19.92 -3.84
CA LYS A 174 -6.27 21.07 -3.38
C LYS A 174 -5.84 20.85 -1.95
N VAL A 175 -4.58 21.13 -1.65
CA VAL A 175 -4.06 20.98 -0.30
C VAL A 175 -4.69 22.06 0.59
N PRO A 176 -5.22 21.73 1.78
CA PRO A 176 -5.70 22.72 2.73
C PRO A 176 -4.59 23.72 3.07
N PHE A 177 -4.87 25.03 3.03
CA PHE A 177 -3.83 26.04 3.25
C PHE A 177 -3.26 25.98 4.67
N ASP A 178 -4.07 25.57 5.66
CA ASP A 178 -3.70 25.44 7.07
C ASP A 178 -2.96 24.13 7.42
N VAL A 179 -2.57 23.36 6.40
CA VAL A 179 -1.87 22.07 6.54
C VAL A 179 -0.56 22.18 7.31
N PHE A 180 0.12 23.33 7.29
CA PHE A 180 1.41 23.53 7.95
C PHE A 180 1.31 23.87 9.44
N THR A 181 0.11 23.91 10.00
CA THR A 181 -0.12 24.18 11.43
C THR A 181 0.11 22.93 12.30
N ASP A 182 0.39 23.13 13.58
CA ASP A 182 0.58 22.02 14.55
C ASP A 182 -0.68 21.17 14.76
N ARG A 183 -1.86 21.65 14.34
CA ARG A 183 -3.09 20.85 14.36
C ARG A 183 -3.07 19.76 13.28
N SER A 184 -2.41 20.05 12.16
CA SER A 184 -2.38 19.22 10.95
C SER A 184 -1.14 18.32 10.88
N ILE A 185 -0.12 18.61 11.68
CA ILE A 185 1.13 17.84 11.78
C ILE A 185 1.24 17.23 13.18
N ASN A 186 1.20 15.90 13.27
CA ASN A 186 1.49 15.16 14.49
C ASN A 186 2.98 14.82 14.59
N LYS A 187 3.57 14.92 15.78
CA LYS A 187 4.95 14.49 16.05
C LYS A 187 5.20 13.01 15.74
N THR A 188 4.20 12.14 15.92
CA THR A 188 4.41 10.68 15.76
C THR A 188 4.15 10.18 14.35
N ASN A 189 3.22 10.79 13.62
CA ASN A 189 2.74 10.29 12.32
C ASN A 189 2.87 11.34 11.19
N GLY A 190 3.42 12.52 11.49
CA GLY A 190 3.51 13.64 10.57
C GLY A 190 2.14 14.18 10.13
N PHE A 191 2.01 14.47 8.84
CA PHE A 191 0.81 15.10 8.28
C PHE A 191 -0.43 14.21 8.37
N LYS A 192 -1.57 14.79 8.78
CA LYS A 192 -2.89 14.13 8.76
C LYS A 192 -3.64 14.47 7.47
N LEU A 193 -3.18 13.89 6.35
CA LEU A 193 -3.77 14.10 5.03
C LEU A 193 -4.09 12.76 4.36
N SER A 194 -5.06 12.77 3.45
CA SER A 194 -5.28 11.62 2.56
C SER A 194 -4.13 11.48 1.55
N ALA A 195 -3.94 10.28 1.02
CA ALA A 195 -2.95 9.98 -0.01
C ALA A 195 -2.97 10.97 -1.18
N THR A 196 -4.18 11.37 -1.62
CA THR A 196 -4.35 12.33 -2.72
C THR A 196 -3.85 13.73 -2.39
N HIS A 197 -4.09 14.22 -1.17
CA HIS A 197 -3.57 15.52 -0.73
C HIS A 197 -2.05 15.49 -0.56
N ILE A 198 -1.49 14.39 -0.02
CA ILE A 198 -0.04 14.22 0.07
C ILE A 198 0.60 14.18 -1.32
N TRP A 199 0.01 13.45 -2.26
CA TRP A 199 0.49 13.37 -3.64
C TRP A 199 0.53 14.74 -4.34
N VAL A 200 -0.42 15.62 -4.02
CA VAL A 200 -0.40 17.01 -4.51
C VAL A 200 0.64 17.82 -3.76
N LEU A 201 0.65 17.74 -2.42
CA LEU A 201 1.58 18.47 -1.57
C LEU A 201 3.04 18.21 -1.97
N ILE A 202 3.48 16.96 -2.16
CA ILE A 202 4.88 16.67 -2.52
C ILE A 202 5.32 17.30 -3.85
N ARG A 203 4.39 17.51 -4.79
CA ARG A 203 4.68 18.15 -6.08
C ARG A 203 4.67 19.67 -5.98
N VAL A 204 3.79 20.22 -5.15
CA VAL A 204 3.65 21.67 -4.93
C VAL A 204 4.71 22.18 -3.97
N PHE A 205 5.08 21.40 -2.97
CA PHE A 205 5.90 21.80 -1.83
C PHE A 205 7.24 22.43 -2.24
N PRO A 206 8.05 21.84 -3.15
CA PRO A 206 9.31 22.47 -3.57
C PRO A 206 9.10 23.82 -4.27
N ILE A 207 7.95 24.01 -4.91
CA ILE A 207 7.63 25.22 -5.69
C ILE A 207 7.24 26.37 -4.76
N LEU A 208 6.70 26.08 -3.56
CA LEU A 208 6.33 27.11 -2.58
C LEU A 208 7.53 27.94 -2.11
N PHE A 209 8.76 27.44 -2.28
CA PHE A 209 9.99 28.10 -1.86
C PHE A 209 10.70 28.86 -2.99
N VAL A 210 10.20 28.83 -4.23
CA VAL A 210 10.89 29.46 -5.37
C VAL A 210 10.90 30.99 -5.26
N GLU A 211 9.94 31.57 -4.54
CA GLU A 211 9.78 33.02 -4.36
C GLU A 211 10.14 33.49 -2.93
N ILE A 212 10.76 32.62 -2.12
CA ILE A 212 11.17 32.89 -0.73
C ILE A 212 12.70 33.01 -0.66
#